data_AF-A0A2E9DUD8-F1
#
_entry.id   AF-A0A2E9DUD8-F1
#
_cell.length_a   1.000
_cell.length_b   1.000
_cell.length_c   1.000
_cell.angle_alpha   90.00
_cell.angle_beta   90.00
_cell.angle_gamma   90.00
#
_symmetry.space_group_name_H-M   'P 1'
#
loop_
_entity.id
_entity.type
_entity.pdbx_description
1 polymer ?
#
loop_
_entity_poly.entity_id
_entity_poly.type
_entity_poly.pdbx_seq_one_letter_code
_entity_poly.pdbx_strand_id
1 'polypeptide(L)'
;MELISKKFSWAFLIFIPLINFSQIYNWSGSFGSYSAESGNAIDLDASGNTFIVGKYRNTVDFDPGNGAFLMTSEGESDIFK
;
A
#
# COMPACT_ATOMS: atom_id res chain seq x y z
N MET A 1 17.87 46.16 52.54
CA MET A 1 17.63 44.83 51.94
C MET A 1 17.18 45.07 50.50
N GLU A 2 18.11 45.57 49.70
CA GLU A 2 18.02 45.63 48.23
C GLU A 2 18.53 44.28 47.72
N LEU A 3 18.07 43.66 46.63
CA LEU A 3 17.65 44.19 45.33
C LEU A 3 17.14 42.97 44.50
N ILE A 4 16.51 43.24 43.36
CA ILE A 4 16.40 42.39 42.15
C ILE A 4 15.11 41.53 41.98
N SER A 5 14.18 42.16 41.29
CA SER A 5 13.21 41.55 40.38
C SER A 5 13.90 40.74 39.27
N LYS A 6 13.55 39.45 39.11
CA LYS A 6 13.86 38.68 37.89
C LYS A 6 12.67 37.82 37.46
N LYS A 7 11.81 38.46 36.67
CA LYS A 7 11.15 37.99 35.45
C LYS A 7 10.79 36.49 35.41
N PHE A 8 9.50 36.19 35.55
CA PHE A 8 8.89 34.93 35.10
C PHE A 8 9.10 34.80 33.58
N SER A 9 9.74 33.72 33.16
CA SER A 9 10.54 33.63 31.93
C SER A 9 10.77 32.13 31.71
N TRP A 10 10.24 31.40 30.72
CA TRP A 10 9.51 31.69 29.49
C TRP A 10 8.48 30.56 29.29
N ALA A 11 7.37 30.83 28.61
CA ALA A 11 6.55 29.78 28.04
C ALA A 11 7.43 28.94 27.10
N PHE A 12 7.57 27.65 27.39
CA PHE A 12 8.19 26.70 26.48
C PHE A 12 7.17 26.44 25.36
N LEU A 13 7.22 27.23 24.30
CA LEU A 13 6.52 26.90 23.06
C LEU A 13 7.22 25.67 22.49
N ILE A 14 6.71 24.48 22.83
CA ILE A 14 7.06 23.25 22.14
C ILE A 14 6.50 23.38 20.74
N PHE A 15 7.36 23.75 19.80
CA PHE A 15 7.07 23.59 18.38
C PHE A 15 7.17 22.10 18.09
N ILE A 16 6.07 21.37 18.27
CA ILE A 16 5.96 20.02 17.69
C ILE A 16 5.86 20.28 16.18
N PRO A 17 6.85 19.90 15.35
CA PRO A 17 6.60 19.88 13.93
C PRO A 17 5.43 18.92 13.73
N LEU A 18 4.30 19.44 13.27
CA LEU A 18 3.25 18.65 12.65
C LEU A 18 3.88 18.06 11.39
N ILE A 19 4.61 16.96 11.57
CA ILE A 19 5.08 16.14 10.46
C ILE A 19 3.81 15.56 9.88
N ASN A 20 3.29 16.18 8.83
CA ASN A 20 2.20 15.62 8.07
C ASN A 20 2.69 14.28 7.51
N PHE A 21 2.29 13.18 8.14
CA PHE A 21 2.41 11.86 7.54
C PHE A 21 1.41 11.81 6.39
N SER A 22 1.83 12.28 5.21
CA SER A 22 1.16 11.89 3.98
C SER A 22 1.53 10.44 3.71
N GLN A 23 0.54 9.58 3.50
CA GLN A 23 0.79 8.21 3.08
C GLN A 23 1.48 8.26 1.72
N ILE A 24 2.75 7.85 1.66
CA ILE A 24 3.40 7.66 0.37
C ILE A 24 2.71 6.45 -0.29
N TYR A 25 2.09 6.67 -1.44
CA TYR A 25 1.43 5.62 -2.21
C TYR A 25 2.49 4.75 -2.91
N ASN A 26 3.04 3.80 -2.16
CA ASN A 26 4.08 2.87 -2.61
C ASN A 26 3.59 1.42 -2.73
N TRP A 27 2.32 1.15 -2.41
CA TRP A 27 1.81 -0.20 -2.19
C TRP A 27 0.70 -0.57 -3.17
N SER A 28 0.91 -0.39 -4.46
CA SER A 28 0.02 -1.00 -5.45
C SER A 28 0.78 -1.41 -6.69
N GLY A 29 0.52 -2.63 -7.15
CA GLY A 29 0.84 -3.05 -8.50
C GLY A 29 -0.45 -3.28 -9.28
N SER A 30 -0.42 -3.02 -10.58
CA SER A 30 -1.48 -3.45 -11.50
C SER A 30 -0.99 -4.64 -12.30
N PHE A 31 -1.83 -5.66 -12.39
CA PHE A 31 -1.66 -6.80 -13.27
C PHE A 31 -2.95 -6.96 -14.07
N GLY A 32 -2.87 -7.50 -15.28
CA GLY A 32 -4.03 -7.62 -16.16
C GLY A 32 -3.66 -7.95 -17.60
N SER A 33 -4.69 -8.13 -18.42
CA SER A 33 -4.55 -8.39 -19.85
C SER A 33 -5.45 -7.47 -20.68
N TYR A 34 -5.58 -7.78 -21.97
CA TYR A 34 -6.61 -7.15 -22.83
C TYR A 34 -8.04 -7.64 -22.54
N SER A 35 -8.20 -8.64 -21.68
CA SER A 35 -9.48 -9.26 -21.34
C SER A 35 -9.97 -8.82 -19.96
N ALA A 36 -11.17 -9.27 -19.56
CA ALA A 36 -11.73 -8.91 -18.26
C ALA A 36 -11.22 -9.86 -17.16
N GLU A 37 -10.65 -9.29 -16.10
CA GLU A 37 -10.33 -9.95 -14.83
C GLU A 37 -11.23 -9.43 -13.70
N SER A 38 -11.49 -10.28 -12.70
CA SER A 38 -12.27 -9.91 -11.52
C SER A 38 -11.65 -10.50 -10.25
N GLY A 39 -11.38 -9.64 -9.26
CA GLY A 39 -11.00 -10.07 -7.91
C GLY A 39 -12.22 -10.36 -7.05
N ASN A 40 -12.23 -11.48 -6.35
CA ASN A 40 -13.33 -11.92 -5.49
C ASN A 40 -13.03 -11.68 -4.00
N ALA A 41 -11.78 -11.90 -3.58
CA ALA A 41 -11.35 -11.65 -2.20
C ALA A 41 -9.84 -11.37 -2.14
N ILE A 42 -9.43 -10.71 -1.06
CA ILE A 42 -8.05 -10.41 -0.71
C ILE A 42 -7.83 -10.78 0.76
N ASP A 43 -6.69 -11.39 1.07
CA ASP A 43 -6.29 -11.71 2.44
C ASP A 43 -4.77 -11.56 2.62
N LEU A 44 -4.32 -11.48 3.86
CA LEU A 44 -2.92 -11.34 4.25
C LEU A 44 -2.50 -12.52 5.12
N ASP A 45 -1.31 -13.07 4.89
CA ASP A 45 -0.71 -13.97 5.88
C ASP A 45 -0.04 -13.20 7.04
N ALA A 46 0.42 -13.93 8.06
CA ALA A 46 1.09 -13.33 9.23
C ALA A 46 2.43 -12.64 8.90
N SER A 47 2.98 -12.88 7.70
CA SER A 47 4.20 -12.23 7.21
C SER A 47 3.90 -10.99 6.36
N GLY A 48 2.62 -10.69 6.11
CA GLY A 48 2.18 -9.57 5.28
C GLY A 48 2.15 -9.87 3.78
N ASN A 49 2.27 -11.13 3.35
CA ASN A 49 2.10 -11.48 1.95
C ASN A 49 0.61 -11.36 1.58
N THR A 50 0.34 -10.74 0.42
CA THR A 50 -1.02 -10.55 -0.08
C THR A 50 -1.43 -11.68 -1.00
N PHE A 51 -2.60 -12.25 -0.74
CA PHE A 51 -3.24 -13.26 -1.59
C PHE A 51 -4.49 -12.66 -2.19
N ILE A 52 -4.65 -12.79 -3.50
CA ILE A 52 -5.81 -12.28 -4.22
C ILE A 52 -6.43 -13.45 -4.95
N VAL A 53 -7.66 -13.78 -4.59
CA VAL A 53 -8.42 -14.81 -5.30
C VAL A 53 -9.38 -14.16 -6.28
N GLY A 54 -9.39 -14.65 -7.51
CA GLY A 54 -10.16 -14.02 -8.58
C GLY A 54 -10.31 -14.93 -9.78
N LYS A 55 -10.89 -14.37 -10.84
CA LYS A 55 -11.08 -15.01 -12.13
C LYS A 55 -10.37 -14.19 -13.21
N TYR A 56 -9.67 -14.86 -14.10
CA TYR A 56 -9.06 -14.25 -15.28
C TYR A 56 -9.45 -14.99 -16.55
N ARG A 57 -9.27 -14.35 -17.71
CA ARG A 57 -9.48 -14.92 -19.04
C ARG A 57 -8.23 -14.71 -19.89
N ASN A 58 -7.98 -15.61 -20.85
CA ASN A 58 -6.81 -15.55 -21.73
C ASN A 58 -5.50 -15.53 -20.93
N THR A 59 -4.47 -14.89 -21.48
CA THR A 59 -3.15 -14.73 -20.84
C THR A 59 -3.10 -13.44 -20.05
N VAL A 60 -2.84 -13.54 -18.75
CA VAL A 60 -2.62 -12.41 -17.83
C VAL A 60 -1.18 -12.40 -17.37
N ASP A 61 -0.59 -11.21 -17.30
CA ASP A 61 0.69 -10.98 -16.62
C ASP A 61 0.44 -10.64 -15.16
N PHE A 62 0.85 -11.53 -14.26
CA PHE A 62 0.74 -11.40 -12.80
C PHE A 62 2.01 -10.84 -12.15
N ASP A 63 2.95 -10.27 -12.91
CA ASP A 63 4.07 -9.52 -12.36
C ASP A 63 3.70 -8.03 -12.22
N PRO A 64 3.61 -7.48 -11.00
CA PRO A 64 3.38 -6.05 -10.79
C PRO A 64 4.62 -5.17 -11.08
N GLY A 65 5.78 -5.78 -11.35
CA GLY A 65 7.05 -5.12 -11.65
C GLY A 65 7.34 -4.99 -13.15
N ASN A 66 8.63 -4.92 -13.50
CA ASN A 66 9.09 -4.80 -14.89
C ASN A 66 9.32 -6.15 -15.60
N GLY A 67 9.12 -7.26 -14.90
CA GLY A 67 9.23 -8.59 -15.48
C GLY A 67 7.90 -9.01 -16.11
N ALA A 68 7.78 -10.31 -16.37
CA ALA A 68 6.55 -10.90 -16.87
C ALA A 68 6.33 -12.25 -16.19
N PHE A 69 5.16 -12.45 -15.61
CA PHE A 69 4.70 -13.71 -15.05
C PHE A 69 3.36 -14.09 -15.68
N LEU A 70 3.45 -14.68 -16.88
CA LEU A 70 2.29 -14.97 -17.72
C LEU A 70 1.60 -16.26 -17.29
N MET A 71 0.30 -16.18 -17.01
CA MET A 71 -0.57 -17.36 -16.87
C MET A 71 -1.67 -17.32 -17.92
N THR A 72 -1.92 -18.45 -18.59
CA THR A 72 -3.01 -18.61 -19.56
C THR A 72 -4.08 -19.50 -18.98
N SER A 73 -5.34 -19.09 -19.09
CA SER A 73 -6.46 -19.93 -18.68
C SER A 73 -6.67 -21.10 -19.66
N GLU A 74 -6.94 -22.30 -19.15
CA GLU A 74 -7.28 -23.50 -19.94
C GLU A 74 -8.80 -23.60 -20.24
N GLY A 75 -9.51 -22.47 -20.27
CA GLY A 75 -10.95 -22.42 -20.52
C GLY A 75 -11.48 -20.99 -20.61
N GLU A 76 -12.78 -20.80 -20.33
CA GLU A 76 -13.37 -19.46 -20.29
C GLU A 76 -12.87 -18.61 -19.12
N SER A 77 -12.47 -19.25 -18.02
CA SER A 77 -11.90 -18.57 -16.86
C SER A 77 -11.26 -19.54 -15.86
N ASP A 78 -10.12 -19.15 -15.28
CA ASP A 78 -9.45 -19.85 -14.18
C ASP A 78 -9.31 -19.01 -12.93
N ILE A 79 -9.05 -19.68 -11.80
CA ILE A 79 -8.88 -19.06 -10.49
C ILE A 79 -7.39 -18.82 -10.21
N PHE A 80 -7.03 -17.59 -9.82
CA PHE A 80 -5.70 -17.26 -9.28
C PHE A 80 -5.75 -17.07 -7.76
N LYS A 81 -4.59 -17.13 -7.09
CA LYS A 81 -4.40 -16.90 -5.64
C LYS A 81 -3.25 -15.95 -5.39
#